data_AF-A0A6V6ZIA1-F1
#
_entry.id   AF-A0A6V6ZIA1-F1
#
_cell.length_a   1.000
_cell.length_b   1.000
_cell.length_c   1.000
_cell.angle_alpha   90.00
_cell.angle_beta   90.00
_cell.angle_gamma   90.00
#
_symmetry.space_group_name_H-M   'P 1'
#
loop_
_entity.id
_entity.type
_entity.pdbx_description
1 polymer ?
#
loop_
_entity_poly.entity_id
_entity_poly.type
_entity_poly.pdbx_seq_one_letter_code
_entity_poly.pdbx_strand_id
1 'polypeptide(L)'
;MVAGLWYDVPNNESTYFEVSARGPRIRVQSDVSLPMAPRDPNPRQLFTDPNTPARRMRADTVRRRALSPLRIAIMILMLPMTTAVIAVTVYTRTSDFGREAALFHLIAMAGCPAAEAIVPGPFLEGLPGYHRRNDPDGDGIACEPQLQAAPTQNVQTAQPDPAGRAVGNAKFLRP
;
A
#
# COMPACT_ATOMS: atom_id res chain seq x y z
N MET A 1 29.37 15.07 15.00
CA MET A 1 28.32 15.65 14.14
C MET A 1 27.09 14.79 14.30
N VAL A 2 26.03 15.30 14.95
CA VAL A 2 24.78 14.57 15.18
C VAL A 2 23.77 15.08 14.17
N ALA A 3 23.38 14.24 13.23
CA ALA A 3 22.32 14.54 12.27
C ALA A 3 20.97 14.29 12.95
N GLY A 4 20.30 15.36 13.36
CA GLY A 4 18.91 15.30 13.84
C GLY A 4 17.95 15.29 12.66
N LEU A 5 17.26 14.18 12.44
CA LEU A 5 16.12 14.11 11.52
C LEU A 5 14.89 14.69 12.23
N TRP A 6 14.45 15.86 11.78
CA TRP A 6 13.19 16.46 12.22
C TRP A 6 12.05 15.86 11.40
N TYR A 7 11.09 15.22 12.07
CA TYR A 7 9.83 14.85 11.46
C TYR A 7 8.73 15.70 12.11
N ASP A 8 8.05 16.51 11.30
CA ASP A 8 6.85 17.24 11.71
C ASP A 8 5.70 16.24 11.83
N VAL A 9 5.29 15.94 13.07
CA VAL A 9 4.09 15.15 13.35
C VAL A 9 2.94 16.13 13.57
N PRO A 10 1.92 16.16 12.69
CA PRO A 10 0.80 17.08 12.82
C PRO A 10 -0.23 16.45 13.78
N ASN A 11 0.02 16.55 15.07
CA ASN A 11 -1.00 16.62 16.12
C ASN A 11 -0.36 17.06 17.42
N ASN A 12 -1.02 18.03 18.06
CA ASN A 12 -0.60 18.86 19.19
C ASN A 12 -0.42 18.10 20.52
N GLU A 13 0.43 17.07 20.52
CA GLU A 13 1.04 16.51 21.73
C GLU A 13 2.55 16.44 21.46
N SER A 14 3.24 17.52 21.81
CA SER A 14 4.70 17.62 21.82
C SER A 14 5.27 16.66 22.88
N THR A 15 5.34 15.39 22.51
CA THR A 15 5.99 14.36 23.32
C THR A 15 7.49 14.44 23.03
N TYR A 16 8.20 15.23 23.83
CA TYR A 16 9.66 15.30 23.76
C TYR A 16 10.25 14.00 24.33
N PHE A 17 10.90 13.20 23.48
CA PHE A 17 11.75 12.09 23.91
C PHE A 17 13.19 12.59 24.01
N GLU A 18 13.62 12.92 25.23
CA GLU A 18 15.02 13.22 25.52
C GLU A 18 15.78 11.89 25.66
N VAL A 19 16.46 11.47 24.58
CA VAL A 19 17.33 10.28 24.62
C VAL A 19 18.64 10.67 25.31
N SER A 20 18.62 10.65 26.64
CA SER A 20 19.83 10.79 27.46
C SER A 20 20.67 9.52 27.36
N ALA A 21 21.97 9.65 27.10
CA ALA A 21 22.94 8.55 27.01
C ALA A 21 23.19 7.81 28.35
N ARG A 22 22.45 8.16 29.42
CA ARG A 22 22.43 7.45 30.69
C ARG A 22 21.07 6.78 30.79
N GLY A 23 21.07 5.45 30.83
CA GLY A 23 19.91 4.59 30.58
C GLY A 23 18.59 4.94 31.28
N PRO A 24 17.48 4.34 30.82
CA PRO A 24 16.13 4.74 31.20
C PRO A 24 15.88 4.53 32.69
N ARG A 25 15.94 5.61 33.47
CA ARG A 25 15.40 5.64 34.83
C ARG A 25 13.91 5.95 34.75
N ILE A 26 13.11 4.89 34.70
CA ILE A 26 11.66 4.96 34.92
C ILE A 26 11.46 5.29 36.40
N ARG A 27 11.18 6.56 36.71
CA ARG A 27 10.82 6.98 38.06
C ARG A 27 9.31 6.84 38.21
N VAL A 28 8.87 5.71 38.77
CA VAL A 28 7.47 5.48 39.14
C VAL A 28 7.19 6.29 40.40
N GLN A 29 6.48 7.40 40.25
CA GLN A 29 6.05 8.25 41.36
C GLN A 29 4.69 7.75 41.84
N SER A 30 4.69 6.87 42.84
CA SER A 30 3.50 6.27 43.43
C SER A 30 3.16 6.93 44.76
N ASP A 31 2.72 8.18 44.72
CA ASP A 31 2.10 8.85 45.87
C ASP A 31 0.70 9.31 45.46
N VAL A 32 -0.23 8.35 45.39
CA VAL A 32 -1.66 8.62 45.35
C VAL A 32 -2.23 8.18 46.68
N SER A 33 -2.27 9.12 47.62
CA SER A 33 -3.12 9.04 48.80
C SER A 33 -4.55 8.76 48.35
N LEU A 34 -5.02 7.53 48.57
CA LEU A 34 -6.38 7.10 48.22
C LEU A 34 -7.38 7.83 49.13
N PRO A 35 -8.23 8.73 48.61
CA PRO A 35 -9.37 9.21 49.38
C PRO A 35 -10.31 8.03 49.65
N MET A 36 -10.67 7.88 50.92
CA MET A 36 -11.60 6.91 51.47
C MET A 36 -12.86 6.82 50.58
N ALA A 37 -13.09 5.64 50.02
CA ALA A 37 -14.16 5.40 49.05
C ALA A 37 -15.54 5.73 49.66
N PRO A 38 -16.39 6.50 48.97
CA PRO A 38 -17.77 6.66 49.37
C PRO A 38 -18.50 5.31 49.23
N ARG A 39 -19.26 4.98 50.28
CA ARG A 39 -20.21 3.88 50.41
C ARG A 39 -20.92 3.55 49.09
N ASP A 40 -21.04 2.25 48.81
CA ASP A 40 -21.72 1.64 47.67
C ASP A 40 -22.92 2.46 47.16
N PRO A 41 -22.80 3.10 45.98
CA PRO A 41 -23.96 3.65 45.32
C PRO A 41 -24.84 2.49 44.89
N ASN A 42 -26.03 2.46 45.46
CA ASN A 42 -27.14 1.58 45.13
C ASN A 42 -27.13 1.23 43.62
N PRO A 43 -26.99 -0.04 43.19
CA PRO A 43 -26.74 -0.41 41.79
C PRO A 43 -27.86 -0.01 40.82
N ARG A 44 -29.00 0.46 41.35
CA ARG A 44 -30.12 0.98 40.58
C ARG A 44 -30.01 2.46 40.20
N GLN A 45 -29.08 3.24 40.76
CA GLN A 45 -28.92 4.66 40.43
C GLN A 45 -27.86 4.95 39.36
N LEU A 46 -27.16 3.93 38.84
CA LEU A 46 -26.15 4.10 37.80
C LEU A 46 -26.70 4.40 36.39
N PHE A 47 -28.03 4.38 36.21
CA PHE A 47 -28.67 4.40 34.88
C PHE A 47 -29.34 5.71 34.46
N THR A 48 -29.32 6.75 35.29
CA THR A 48 -30.05 8.01 35.01
C THR A 48 -29.21 9.24 35.34
N ASP A 49 -28.02 9.37 34.74
CA ASP A 49 -27.34 10.65 34.66
C ASP A 49 -27.86 11.40 33.39
N PRO A 50 -28.67 12.47 33.54
CA PRO A 50 -29.29 13.19 32.43
C PRO A 50 -28.28 13.94 31.56
N ASN A 51 -27.01 14.03 31.98
CA ASN A 51 -25.92 14.68 31.23
C ASN A 51 -25.12 13.71 30.32
N THR A 52 -25.52 12.43 30.28
CA THR A 52 -24.94 11.44 29.38
C THR A 52 -25.06 11.75 27.87
N PRO A 53 -26.12 12.38 27.32
CA PRO A 53 -26.20 12.61 25.88
C PRO A 53 -25.15 13.64 25.40
N ALA A 54 -24.90 14.70 26.16
CA ALA A 54 -23.91 15.71 25.81
C ALA A 54 -22.46 15.16 25.84
N ARG A 55 -22.14 14.30 26.81
CA ARG A 55 -20.85 13.61 26.88
C ARG A 55 -20.67 12.62 25.72
N ARG A 56 -21.73 11.89 25.36
CA ARG A 56 -21.74 10.97 24.20
C ARG A 56 -21.49 11.72 22.90
N MET A 57 -22.15 12.87 22.68
CA MET A 57 -21.94 13.69 21.47
C MET A 57 -20.48 14.19 21.35
N ARG A 58 -19.84 14.59 22.46
CA ARG A 58 -18.41 14.96 22.44
C ARG A 58 -17.52 13.76 22.10
N ALA A 59 -17.79 12.59 22.67
CA ALA A 59 -17.06 11.37 22.32
C ALA A 59 -17.24 10.97 20.85
N ASP A 60 -18.44 11.12 20.29
CA ASP A 60 -18.74 10.76 18.90
C ASP A 60 -18.08 11.70 17.89
N THR A 61 -18.00 13.00 18.19
CA THR A 61 -17.27 13.96 17.34
C THR A 61 -15.76 13.67 17.33
N VAL A 62 -15.19 13.29 18.48
CA VAL A 62 -13.79 12.84 18.57
C VAL A 62 -13.57 11.53 17.79
N ARG A 63 -14.48 10.54 17.95
CA ARG A 63 -14.42 9.27 17.22
C ARG A 63 -14.50 9.44 15.70
N ARG A 64 -15.36 10.32 15.20
CA ARG A 64 -15.47 10.60 13.74
C ARG A 64 -14.21 11.23 13.15
N ARG A 65 -13.48 12.02 13.94
CA ARG A 65 -12.18 12.57 13.52
C ARG A 65 -11.08 11.51 13.55
N ALA A 66 -11.08 10.65 14.57
CA ALA A 66 -10.10 9.57 14.70
C ALA A 66 -10.26 8.49 13.61
N LEU A 67 -11.51 8.17 13.24
CA LEU A 67 -11.88 7.18 12.22
C LEU A 67 -12.34 7.85 10.93
N SER A 68 -11.72 8.97 10.52
CA SER A 68 -12.10 9.58 9.25
C SER A 68 -11.78 8.58 8.12
N PRO A 69 -12.76 8.25 7.24
CA PRO A 69 -12.57 7.26 6.18
C PRO A 69 -11.44 7.66 5.23
N LEU A 70 -11.23 8.97 5.05
CA LEU A 70 -10.11 9.52 4.29
C LEU A 70 -8.75 9.13 4.91
N ARG A 71 -8.59 9.20 6.24
CA ARG A 71 -7.33 8.81 6.88
C ARG A 71 -7.04 7.33 6.72
N ILE A 72 -8.07 6.48 6.82
CA ILE A 72 -7.94 5.05 6.57
C ILE A 72 -7.52 4.80 5.12
N ALA A 73 -8.18 5.46 4.15
CA ALA A 73 -7.81 5.37 2.74
C ALA A 73 -6.36 5.82 2.48
N ILE A 74 -5.92 6.93 3.10
CA ILE A 74 -4.54 7.40 3.00
C ILE A 74 -3.57 6.39 3.63
N MET A 75 -3.86 5.85 4.81
CA MET A 75 -3.00 4.84 5.44
C MET A 75 -2.87 3.58 4.57
N ILE A 76 -3.98 3.13 3.96
CA ILE A 76 -3.98 2.00 3.04
C ILE A 76 -3.18 2.33 1.77
N LEU A 77 -3.30 3.55 1.23
CA LEU A 77 -2.59 3.99 0.02
C LEU A 77 -1.09 4.20 0.25
N MET A 78 -0.68 4.60 1.46
CA MET A 78 0.73 4.76 1.82
C MET A 78 1.47 3.42 1.89
N LEU A 79 0.78 2.31 2.15
CA LEU A 79 1.39 0.98 2.25
C LEU A 79 2.01 0.49 0.91
N PRO A 80 1.29 0.40 -0.22
CA PRO A 80 1.89 -0.01 -1.48
C PRO A 80 2.92 1.02 -1.98
N MET A 81 2.70 2.31 -1.71
CA MET A 81 3.64 3.37 -2.11
C MET A 81 4.99 3.21 -1.43
N THR A 82 5.02 3.04 -0.10
CA THR A 82 6.27 2.79 0.64
C THR A 82 6.93 1.48 0.22
N THR A 83 6.15 0.43 -0.04
CA THR A 83 6.64 -0.85 -0.55
C THR A 83 7.32 -0.68 -1.92
N ALA A 84 6.72 0.07 -2.84
CA ALA A 84 7.29 0.35 -4.16
C ALA A 84 8.63 1.11 -4.06
N VAL A 85 8.70 2.11 -3.18
CA VAL A 85 9.95 2.88 -2.96
C VAL A 85 11.07 1.98 -2.44
N ILE A 86 10.78 1.11 -1.48
CA ILE A 86 11.75 0.15 -0.93
C ILE A 86 12.20 -0.82 -2.03
N ALA A 87 11.26 -1.38 -2.80
CA ALA A 87 11.57 -2.32 -3.87
C ALA A 87 12.48 -1.70 -4.93
N VAL A 88 12.18 -0.49 -5.40
CA VAL A 88 13.02 0.26 -6.36
C VAL A 88 14.41 0.55 -5.77
N THR A 89 14.47 0.94 -4.50
CA THR A 89 15.75 1.23 -3.83
C THR A 89 16.62 -0.01 -3.69
N VAL A 90 16.04 -1.15 -3.30
CA VAL A 90 16.76 -2.42 -3.19
C VAL A 90 17.23 -2.85 -4.58
N TYR A 91 16.33 -2.86 -5.56
CA TYR A 91 16.64 -3.26 -6.94
C TYR A 91 17.80 -2.46 -7.54
N THR A 92 17.75 -1.13 -7.43
CA THR A 92 18.81 -0.24 -7.96
C THR A 92 20.15 -0.40 -7.24
N ARG A 93 20.16 -0.92 -6.01
CA ARG A 93 21.38 -1.18 -5.25
C ARG A 93 21.96 -2.57 -5.53
N THR A 94 21.11 -3.54 -5.85
CA THR A 94 21.52 -4.93 -6.09
C THR A 94 21.73 -5.27 -7.57
N SER A 95 21.26 -4.44 -8.49
CA SER A 95 21.42 -4.67 -9.93
C SER A 95 22.87 -4.42 -10.38
N ASP A 96 23.36 -5.23 -11.30
CA ASP A 96 24.66 -5.01 -11.96
C ASP A 96 24.64 -3.82 -12.95
N PHE A 97 23.44 -3.32 -13.27
CA PHE A 97 23.24 -2.17 -14.12
C PHE A 97 23.50 -0.84 -13.37
N GLY A 98 23.94 0.18 -14.09
CA GLY A 98 23.94 1.56 -13.58
C GLY A 98 22.52 2.01 -13.20
N ARG A 99 22.38 2.98 -12.29
CA ARG A 99 21.06 3.38 -11.74
C ARG A 99 20.05 3.76 -12.83
N GLU A 100 20.49 4.48 -13.86
CA GLU A 100 19.63 4.86 -14.99
C GLU A 100 19.20 3.62 -15.79
N ALA A 101 20.15 2.74 -16.12
CA ALA A 101 19.90 1.47 -16.80
C ALA A 101 18.96 0.53 -16.01
N ALA A 102 19.11 0.46 -14.69
CA ALA A 102 18.23 -0.31 -13.81
C ALA A 102 16.79 0.20 -13.84
N LEU A 103 16.60 1.53 -13.84
CA LEU A 103 15.27 2.12 -13.98
C LEU A 103 14.65 1.80 -15.35
N PHE A 104 15.44 1.86 -16.43
CA PHE A 104 14.96 1.45 -17.76
C PHE A 104 14.50 -0.01 -17.79
N HIS A 105 15.23 -0.92 -17.15
CA HIS A 105 14.84 -2.32 -17.07
C HIS A 105 13.53 -2.52 -16.27
N LEU A 106 13.33 -1.77 -15.17
CA LEU A 106 12.05 -1.78 -14.43
C LEU A 106 10.89 -1.25 -15.26
N ILE A 107 11.11 -0.21 -16.06
CA ILE A 107 10.07 0.38 -16.92
C ILE A 107 9.72 -0.58 -18.05
N ALA A 108 10.72 -1.25 -18.64
CA ALA A 108 10.49 -2.28 -19.65
C ALA A 108 9.63 -3.44 -19.12
N MET A 109 9.71 -3.79 -17.83
CA MET A 109 8.85 -4.80 -17.22
C MET A 109 7.34 -4.43 -17.29
N ALA A 110 7.02 -3.14 -17.35
CA ALA A 110 5.64 -2.66 -17.51
C ALA A 110 5.10 -2.83 -18.94
N GLY A 111 5.97 -2.96 -19.94
CA GLY A 111 5.63 -3.24 -21.34
C GLY A 111 6.31 -2.28 -22.33
N CYS A 112 6.24 -2.62 -23.62
CA CYS A 112 6.82 -1.82 -24.70
C CYS A 112 6.34 -0.36 -24.75
N PRO A 113 5.03 -0.04 -24.60
CA PRO A 113 4.58 1.36 -24.64
C PRO A 113 5.20 2.23 -23.55
N ALA A 114 5.51 1.65 -22.38
CA ALA A 114 6.14 2.37 -21.29
C ALA A 114 7.63 2.62 -21.56
N ALA A 115 8.32 1.64 -22.16
CA ALA A 115 9.73 1.76 -22.53
C ALA A 115 9.93 2.76 -23.68
N GLU A 116 9.12 2.65 -24.75
CA GLU A 116 9.16 3.53 -25.93
C GLU A 116 8.83 4.99 -25.60
N ALA A 117 7.99 5.23 -24.57
CA ALA A 117 7.68 6.59 -24.12
C ALA A 117 8.90 7.35 -23.56
N ILE A 118 9.98 6.63 -23.21
CA ILE A 118 11.20 7.23 -22.67
C ILE A 118 12.34 7.14 -23.68
N VAL A 119 12.55 5.95 -24.26
CA VAL A 119 13.59 5.72 -25.27
C VAL A 119 12.99 4.90 -26.40
N PRO A 120 12.88 5.47 -27.61
CA PRO A 120 12.45 4.72 -28.79
C PRO A 120 13.60 3.81 -29.25
N GLY A 121 13.30 2.53 -29.47
CA GLY A 121 14.23 1.62 -30.12
C GLY A 121 13.99 0.15 -29.80
N PRO A 122 14.55 -0.75 -30.61
CA PRO A 122 14.62 -2.15 -30.25
C PRO A 122 15.58 -2.33 -29.06
N PHE A 123 15.20 -3.17 -28.11
CA PHE A 123 16.04 -3.50 -26.95
C PHE A 123 16.61 -4.90 -27.11
N LEU A 124 17.94 -5.03 -27.05
CA LEU A 124 18.62 -6.31 -27.24
C LEU A 124 18.76 -7.07 -25.93
N GLU A 125 18.76 -8.40 -25.99
CA GLU A 125 18.99 -9.28 -24.84
C GLU A 125 20.29 -8.91 -24.11
N GLY A 126 20.20 -8.81 -22.79
CA GLY A 126 21.31 -8.41 -21.92
C GLY A 126 21.54 -6.90 -21.83
N LEU A 127 20.87 -6.08 -22.65
CA LEU A 127 20.91 -4.62 -22.53
C LEU A 127 19.78 -4.07 -21.64
N PRO A 128 19.99 -2.89 -21.03
CA PRO A 128 18.93 -2.17 -20.32
C PRO A 128 17.73 -1.92 -21.25
N GLY A 129 16.54 -2.20 -20.75
CA GLY A 129 15.30 -2.07 -21.52
C GLY A 129 14.81 -3.37 -22.16
N TYR A 130 15.65 -4.41 -22.26
CA TYR A 130 15.17 -5.73 -22.66
C TYR A 130 14.46 -6.42 -21.50
N HIS A 131 13.30 -6.99 -21.77
CA HIS A 131 12.58 -7.84 -20.83
C HIS A 131 11.92 -8.96 -21.60
N ARG A 132 12.11 -10.22 -21.18
CA ARG A 132 11.60 -11.42 -21.89
C ARG A 132 10.08 -11.40 -22.14
N ARG A 133 9.32 -10.68 -21.31
CA ARG A 133 7.86 -10.49 -21.50
C ARG A 133 7.51 -9.65 -22.75
N ASN A 134 8.45 -8.85 -23.24
CA ASN A 134 8.31 -7.96 -24.39
C ASN A 134 8.93 -8.53 -25.68
N ASP A 135 9.46 -9.75 -25.61
CA ASP A 135 10.06 -10.52 -26.70
C ASP A 135 9.27 -11.83 -26.84
N PRO A 136 8.08 -11.78 -27.48
CA PRO A 136 7.17 -12.93 -27.58
C PRO A 136 7.69 -14.03 -28.51
N ASP A 137 8.57 -13.69 -29.44
CA ASP A 137 9.20 -14.56 -30.43
C ASP A 137 10.53 -15.15 -29.95
N GLY A 138 11.18 -14.54 -28.97
CA GLY A 138 12.39 -15.04 -28.32
C GLY A 138 13.63 -14.90 -29.20
N ASP A 139 13.67 -13.90 -30.07
CA ASP A 139 14.79 -13.64 -30.97
C ASP A 139 15.90 -12.79 -30.30
N GLY A 140 15.64 -12.35 -29.07
CA GLY A 140 16.54 -11.50 -28.29
C GLY A 140 16.35 -10.01 -28.58
N ILE A 141 15.27 -9.61 -29.27
CA ILE A 141 14.95 -8.23 -29.60
C ILE A 141 13.55 -7.88 -29.09
N ALA A 142 13.49 -7.16 -27.97
CA ALA A 142 12.23 -6.68 -27.43
C ALA A 142 11.80 -5.35 -28.07
N CYS A 143 10.48 -5.17 -28.20
CA CYS A 143 9.86 -3.93 -28.69
C CYS A 143 10.42 -3.49 -30.05
N GLU A 144 10.59 -4.45 -30.96
CA GLU A 144 10.89 -4.10 -32.34
C GLU A 144 9.84 -3.09 -32.82
N PRO A 145 10.27 -1.98 -33.47
CA PRO A 145 9.32 -1.11 -34.13
C PRO A 145 8.64 -1.98 -35.16
N GLN A 146 7.40 -2.37 -34.88
CA GLN A 146 6.52 -2.93 -35.88
C GLN A 146 6.44 -1.85 -36.96
N LEU A 147 7.28 -1.96 -38.00
CA LEU A 147 6.95 -1.51 -39.34
C LEU A 147 5.53 -2.01 -39.50
N GLN A 148 4.55 -1.12 -39.32
CA GLN A 148 3.16 -1.49 -39.13
C GLN A 148 2.77 -2.45 -40.24
N ALA A 149 2.87 -3.75 -39.97
CA ALA A 149 2.13 -4.75 -40.69
C ALA A 149 0.72 -4.33 -40.32
N ALA A 150 0.05 -3.69 -41.28
CA ALA A 150 -1.25 -3.07 -41.14
C ALA A 150 -2.07 -3.90 -40.16
N PRO A 151 -2.74 -3.28 -39.17
CA PRO A 151 -3.46 -4.01 -38.15
C PRO A 151 -4.26 -5.07 -38.88
N THR A 152 -3.89 -6.33 -38.69
CA THR A 152 -4.76 -7.42 -39.06
C THR A 152 -5.88 -7.21 -38.06
N GLN A 153 -6.85 -6.39 -38.46
CA GLN A 153 -8.15 -6.33 -37.85
C GLN A 153 -8.51 -7.80 -37.82
N ASN A 154 -8.41 -8.36 -36.62
CA ASN A 154 -8.98 -9.64 -36.32
C ASN A 154 -10.44 -9.40 -36.64
N VAL A 155 -10.82 -9.77 -37.87
CA VAL A 155 -12.20 -9.96 -38.25
C VAL A 155 -12.66 -10.95 -37.22
N GLN A 156 -13.30 -10.43 -36.17
CA GLN A 156 -14.25 -11.17 -35.38
C GLN A 156 -15.29 -11.58 -36.40
N THR A 157 -15.03 -12.71 -37.06
CA THR A 157 -16.08 -13.56 -37.57
C THR A 157 -16.92 -13.83 -36.34
N ALA A 158 -18.03 -13.11 -36.26
CA ALA A 158 -19.11 -13.39 -35.34
C ALA A 158 -19.39 -14.89 -35.46
N GLN A 159 -18.85 -15.66 -34.51
CA GLN A 159 -19.14 -17.06 -34.38
C GLN A 159 -20.54 -17.11 -33.78
N PRO A 160 -21.57 -17.53 -34.52
CA PRO A 160 -22.90 -17.66 -33.96
C PRO A 160 -22.84 -18.66 -32.82
N ASP A 161 -23.39 -18.27 -31.67
CA ASP A 161 -23.61 -19.10 -30.50
C ASP A 161 -24.08 -20.52 -30.89
N PRO A 162 -23.30 -21.60 -30.62
CA PRO A 162 -23.88 -22.90 -30.50
C PRO A 162 -24.54 -23.00 -29.12
N ALA A 163 -25.87 -22.96 -29.16
CA ALA A 163 -26.79 -23.23 -28.08
C ALA A 163 -26.25 -24.17 -26.98
N GLY A 164 -26.35 -23.69 -25.74
CA GLY A 164 -26.70 -24.48 -24.54
C GLY A 164 -26.02 -25.84 -24.37
N ARG A 165 -24.78 -25.85 -23.84
CA ARG A 165 -24.26 -27.05 -23.17
C ARG A 165 -24.71 -27.05 -21.71
N ALA A 166 -25.89 -27.65 -21.47
CA ALA A 166 -26.39 -27.96 -20.14
C ALA A 166 -25.40 -28.89 -19.41
N VAL A 167 -24.72 -28.38 -18.40
CA VAL A 167 -23.95 -29.20 -17.47
C VAL A 167 -24.93 -29.88 -16.51
N GLY A 168 -25.11 -31.18 -16.72
CA GLY A 168 -25.99 -32.02 -15.93
C GLY A 168 -25.56 -32.10 -14.46
N ASN A 169 -26.56 -32.14 -13.58
CA ASN A 169 -26.47 -32.41 -12.16
C ASN A 169 -25.58 -33.62 -11.85
N ALA A 170 -24.31 -33.38 -11.51
CA ALA A 170 -23.49 -34.39 -10.86
C ALA A 170 -23.98 -34.54 -9.40
N LYS A 171 -24.69 -35.65 -9.13
CA LYS A 171 -25.08 -36.05 -7.77
C LYS A 171 -23.82 -36.34 -6.95
N PHE A 172 -23.56 -35.50 -5.96
CA PHE A 172 -22.62 -35.81 -4.89
C PHE A 172 -23.19 -36.93 -4.01
N LEU A 173 -22.61 -38.12 -4.09
CA LEU A 173 -22.72 -39.16 -3.07
C LEU A 173 -21.68 -38.85 -1.99
N ARG A 174 -22.12 -38.59 -0.76
CA ARG A 174 -21.24 -38.49 0.41
C ARG A 174 -21.06 -39.89 1.04
N PRO A 175 -19.83 -40.27 1.43
CA PRO A 175 -19.59 -41.43 2.28
C PRO A 175 -20.04 -41.16 3.73
#